data_AF-A0A528TKL0-F1
#
_entry.id   AF-A0A528TKL0-F1
#
_cell.length_a   1.000
_cell.length_b   1.000
_cell.length_c   1.000
_cell.angle_alpha   90.00
_cell.angle_beta   90.00
_cell.angle_gamma   90.00
#
_symmetry.space_group_name_H-M   'P 1'
#
loop_
_entity.id
_entity.type
_entity.pdbx_description
1 polymer ?
#
loop_
_entity_poly.entity_id
_entity_poly.type
_entity_poly.pdbx_seq_one_letter_code
_entity_poly.pdbx_strand_id
1 'polypeptide(L)'
;MTKQTRKTLRQAAIAVPLLALGFYFIPILTTIWIVCGLIDVMRNANKDLSLFRGYFLGNGIFTWLLSPFNLLVDLLCYRNPGVWKLEQFPADYQREVNEVLDVFKARKDEIIADIDANFGTGRRGMYVYQWYG
;
A
#
# COMPACT_ATOMS: atom_id res chain seq x y z
N MET A 1 -16.26 28.85 12.89
CA MET A 1 -15.59 28.15 11.78
C MET A 1 -14.48 27.27 12.35
N THR A 2 -14.53 25.94 12.17
CA THR A 2 -13.55 25.03 12.78
C THR A 2 -12.20 25.09 12.07
N LYS A 3 -11.12 24.67 12.75
CA LYS A 3 -9.76 24.62 12.18
C LYS A 3 -9.69 23.79 10.88
N GLN A 4 -10.46 22.71 10.84
CA GLN A 4 -10.54 21.83 9.67
C GLN A 4 -11.25 22.50 8.50
N THR A 5 -12.36 23.20 8.74
CA THR A 5 -13.05 23.97 7.69
C THR A 5 -12.15 25.05 7.09
N ARG A 6 -11.37 25.77 7.91
CA ARG A 6 -10.40 26.78 7.41
C ARG A 6 -9.33 26.18 6.52
N LYS A 7 -8.78 25.01 6.90
CA LYS A 7 -7.77 24.30 6.10
C LYS A 7 -8.32 23.89 4.75
N THR A 8 -9.51 23.28 4.72
CA THR A 8 -10.17 22.86 3.47
C THR A 8 -10.47 24.06 2.57
N LEU A 9 -10.98 25.16 3.14
CA LEU A 9 -11.28 26.37 2.37
C LEU A 9 -10.02 26.95 1.71
N ARG A 10 -8.90 27.00 2.44
CA ARG A 10 -7.61 27.45 1.89
C ARG A 10 -7.13 26.55 0.76
N GLN A 11 -7.23 25.23 0.92
CA GLN A 11 -6.85 24.28 -0.12
C GLN A 11 -7.70 24.44 -1.38
N ALA A 12 -9.02 24.60 -1.23
CA ALA A 12 -9.93 24.83 -2.34
C ALA A 12 -9.66 26.18 -3.03
N ALA A 13 -9.40 27.24 -2.26
CA ALA A 13 -9.09 28.57 -2.79
C ALA A 13 -7.80 28.62 -3.62
N ILE A 14 -6.89 27.66 -3.45
CA ILE A 14 -5.67 27.54 -4.26
C ILE A 14 -5.91 26.56 -5.43
N ALA A 15 -6.51 25.40 -5.16
CA ALA A 15 -6.71 24.36 -6.15
C ALA A 15 -7.65 24.78 -7.29
N VAL A 16 -8.76 25.46 -6.97
CA VAL A 16 -9.76 25.86 -7.96
C VAL A 16 -9.20 26.86 -8.99
N PRO A 17 -8.55 27.97 -8.60
CA PRO A 17 -7.94 28.87 -9.57
C PRO A 17 -6.82 28.21 -10.38
N LEU A 18 -5.97 27.38 -9.76
CA LEU A 18 -4.92 26.66 -10.49
C LEU A 18 -5.50 25.72 -11.55
N LEU A 19 -6.55 24.97 -11.22
CA LEU A 19 -7.25 24.12 -12.18
C LEU A 19 -7.90 24.96 -13.29
N ALA A 20 -8.54 26.08 -12.95
CA ALA A 20 -9.14 26.97 -13.94
C ALA A 20 -8.10 27.53 -14.91
N LEU A 21 -6.94 27.97 -14.41
CA LEU A 21 -5.82 28.42 -15.24
C LEU A 21 -5.26 27.27 -16.10
N GLY A 22 -5.12 26.07 -15.53
CA GLY A 22 -4.69 24.88 -16.26
C GLY A 22 -5.63 24.55 -17.43
N PHE A 23 -6.95 24.56 -17.19
CA PHE A 23 -7.93 24.36 -18.24
C PHE A 23 -7.97 25.48 -19.28
N TYR A 24 -7.66 26.72 -18.89
CA TYR A 24 -7.62 27.84 -19.82
C TYR A 24 -6.39 27.80 -20.75
N PHE A 25 -5.19 27.58 -20.20
CA PHE A 25 -3.94 27.65 -20.96
C PHE A 25 -3.53 26.32 -21.59
N ILE A 26 -3.73 25.21 -20.89
CA ILE A 26 -3.26 23.87 -21.27
C ILE A 26 -4.34 22.80 -21.02
N PRO A 27 -5.53 22.90 -21.65
CA PRO A 27 -6.69 22.05 -21.36
C PRO A 27 -6.42 20.56 -21.54
N ILE A 28 -5.70 20.19 -22.61
CA ILE A 28 -5.40 18.79 -22.93
C ILE A 28 -4.49 18.19 -21.86
N LEU A 29 -3.37 18.85 -21.54
CA LEU A 29 -2.43 18.38 -20.52
C LEU A 29 -3.07 18.31 -19.13
N THR A 30 -3.87 19.31 -18.78
CA THR A 30 -4.60 19.35 -17.51
C THR A 30 -5.57 18.18 -17.40
N THR A 31 -6.31 17.88 -18.48
CA THR A 31 -7.22 16.73 -18.53
C THR A 31 -6.46 15.41 -18.38
N ILE A 32 -5.33 15.24 -19.08
CA ILE A 32 -4.49 14.04 -18.97
C ILE A 32 -4.02 13.86 -17.53
N TRP A 33 -3.52 14.91 -16.86
CA TRP A 33 -3.04 14.81 -15.48
C TRP A 33 -4.15 14.47 -14.49
N ILE A 34 -5.35 15.04 -14.67
CA ILE A 34 -6.51 14.69 -13.84
C ILE A 34 -6.86 13.21 -14.03
N VAL A 35 -6.95 12.74 -15.27
CA VAL A 35 -7.26 11.33 -15.57
C VAL A 35 -6.20 10.39 -15.01
N CYS A 36 -4.91 10.69 -15.17
CA CYS A 36 -3.83 9.92 -14.56
C CYS A 36 -3.95 9.88 -13.04
N GLY A 37 -4.21 11.03 -12.40
CA GLY A 37 -4.42 11.09 -10.95
C GLY A 37 -5.59 10.23 -10.49
N LEU A 38 -6.69 10.24 -11.24
CA LEU A 38 -7.87 9.43 -10.93
C LEU A 38 -7.58 7.94 -11.08
N ILE A 39 -6.93 7.52 -12.16
CA ILE A 39 -6.54 6.11 -12.35
C ILE A 39 -5.57 5.66 -11.24
N ASP A 40 -4.60 6.51 -10.89
CA ASP A 40 -3.63 6.24 -9.83
C ASP A 40 -4.32 6.08 -8.46
N VAL A 41 -5.32 6.90 -8.13
CA VAL A 41 -6.14 6.67 -6.93
C VAL A 41 -6.92 5.36 -7.03
N MET A 42 -7.53 5.09 -8.19
CA MET A 42 -8.43 3.95 -8.39
C MET A 42 -7.73 2.58 -8.29
N ARG A 43 -6.41 2.50 -8.48
CA ARG A 43 -5.65 1.25 -8.31
C ARG A 43 -5.55 0.78 -6.85
N ASN A 44 -5.79 1.67 -5.89
CA ASN A 44 -5.72 1.34 -4.46
C ASN A 44 -6.94 0.53 -4.03
N ALA A 45 -6.75 -0.48 -3.19
CA ALA A 45 -7.84 -1.35 -2.71
C ALA A 45 -8.94 -0.56 -1.96
N ASN A 46 -8.54 0.33 -1.04
CA ASN A 46 -9.43 1.17 -0.27
C ASN A 46 -9.48 2.58 -0.85
N LYS A 47 -10.66 3.00 -1.34
CA LYS A 47 -10.87 4.29 -2.01
C LYS A 47 -11.68 5.23 -1.12
N ASP A 48 -11.06 5.69 -0.03
CA ASP A 48 -11.73 6.58 0.91
C ASP A 48 -11.47 8.07 0.59
N LEU A 49 -12.28 8.95 1.19
CA LEU A 49 -12.14 10.39 0.98
C LEU A 49 -10.79 10.93 1.48
N SER A 50 -10.14 10.21 2.42
CA SER A 50 -8.81 10.55 2.92
C SER A 50 -7.76 10.37 1.83
N LEU A 51 -7.79 9.26 1.09
CA LEU A 51 -6.89 8.97 -0.03
C LEU A 51 -7.03 10.03 -1.13
N PHE A 52 -8.26 10.35 -1.54
CA PHE A 52 -8.51 11.40 -2.54
C PHE A 52 -7.96 12.76 -2.09
N ARG A 53 -8.18 13.13 -0.82
CA ARG A 53 -7.59 14.35 -0.26
C ARG A 53 -6.07 14.29 -0.25
N GLY A 54 -5.48 13.13 0.04
CA GLY A 54 -4.05 12.90 -0.01
C GLY A 54 -3.48 13.22 -1.39
N TYR A 55 -4.09 12.68 -2.46
CA TYR A 55 -3.61 12.88 -3.83
C TYR A 55 -3.82 14.31 -4.34
N PHE A 56 -5.03 14.86 -4.22
CA PHE A 56 -5.38 16.10 -4.91
C PHE A 56 -5.22 17.37 -4.06
N LEU A 57 -5.02 17.26 -2.74
CA LEU A 57 -5.04 18.40 -1.83
C LEU A 57 -3.90 18.35 -0.79
N GLY A 58 -3.35 19.52 -0.45
CA GLY A 58 -2.33 19.62 0.60
C GLY A 58 -0.98 19.01 0.18
N ASN A 59 -0.46 18.08 0.98
CA ASN A 59 0.94 17.63 0.85
C ASN A 59 1.16 16.55 -0.21
N GLY A 60 0.13 15.83 -0.67
CA GLY A 60 0.30 14.80 -1.70
C GLY A 60 0.02 15.30 -3.12
N ILE A 61 0.00 16.62 -3.34
CA ILE A 61 -0.07 17.19 -4.70
C ILE A 61 1.11 16.72 -5.59
N PHE A 62 2.27 16.44 -4.99
CA PHE A 62 3.39 15.81 -5.70
C PHE A 62 3.08 14.39 -6.15
N THR A 63 2.32 13.63 -5.36
CA THR A 63 1.84 12.29 -5.75
C THR A 63 0.94 12.39 -6.97
N TRP A 64 0.04 13.38 -7.02
CA TRP A 64 -0.78 13.62 -8.21
C TRP A 64 0.07 14.08 -9.42
N LEU A 65 1.02 14.99 -9.22
CA LEU A 65 1.93 15.45 -10.28
C LEU A 65 2.72 14.29 -10.91
N LEU A 66 3.13 13.31 -10.09
CA LEU A 66 3.86 12.11 -10.50
C LEU A 66 2.96 10.99 -11.03
N SER A 67 1.64 11.12 -10.97
CA SER A 67 0.72 10.06 -11.37
C SER A 67 0.94 9.52 -12.80
N PRO A 68 1.27 10.32 -13.83
CA PRO A 68 1.56 9.76 -15.15
C PRO A 68 2.83 8.91 -15.16
N PHE A 69 3.84 9.31 -14.38
CA PHE A 69 5.07 8.54 -14.22
C PHE A 69 4.80 7.24 -13.45
N ASN A 70 4.01 7.29 -12.37
CA ASN A 70 3.61 6.11 -11.62
C ASN A 70 2.89 5.09 -12.53
N LEU A 71 1.93 5.56 -13.33
CA LEU A 71 1.19 4.70 -14.25
C LEU A 71 2.07 4.18 -15.40
N LEU A 72 3.04 4.97 -15.87
CA LEU A 72 4.02 4.51 -16.85
C LEU A 72 4.88 3.37 -16.28
N VAL A 73 5.33 3.51 -15.03
CA VAL A 73 6.08 2.45 -14.33
C VAL A 73 5.21 1.20 -14.18
N ASP A 74 3.93 1.35 -13.82
CA ASP A 74 2.99 0.22 -13.72
C ASP A 74 2.85 -0.54 -15.05
N LEU A 75 2.95 0.14 -16.20
CA LEU A 75 2.92 -0.51 -17.53
C LEU A 75 4.21 -1.27 -17.85
N LEU A 76 5.35 -0.82 -17.31
CA LEU A 76 6.66 -1.46 -17.53
C LEU A 76 6.93 -2.59 -16.55
N CYS A 77 6.35 -2.54 -15.35
CA CYS A 77 6.55 -3.54 -14.31
C CYS A 77 5.64 -4.75 -14.50
N TYR A 78 6.12 -5.92 -14.06
CA TYR A 78 5.28 -7.09 -13.92
C TYR A 78 4.18 -6.84 -12.90
N ARG A 79 2.98 -7.36 -13.18
CA ARG A 79 1.85 -7.29 -12.26
C ARG A 79 2.23 -7.96 -10.92
N ASN A 80 2.27 -7.18 -9.85
CA ASN A 80 2.42 -7.70 -8.50
C ASN A 80 1.03 -8.01 -7.91
N PRO A 81 0.69 -9.27 -7.62
CA PRO A 81 -0.58 -9.63 -7.00
C PRO A 81 -0.71 -9.11 -5.55
N GLY A 82 0.38 -8.64 -4.94
CA GLY A 82 0.43 -8.13 -3.56
C GLY A 82 0.41 -9.23 -2.51
N VAL A 83 -0.41 -10.26 -2.72
CA VAL A 83 -0.43 -11.50 -1.94
C VAL A 83 -0.10 -12.65 -2.87
N TRP A 84 1.00 -13.34 -2.56
CA TRP A 84 1.45 -14.52 -3.28
C TRP A 84 0.97 -15.78 -2.56
N LYS A 85 0.40 -16.72 -3.31
CA LYS A 85 0.13 -18.07 -2.81
C LYS A 85 1.35 -18.95 -3.02
N LEU A 86 1.51 -19.99 -2.19
CA LEU A 86 2.67 -20.88 -2.26
C LEU A 86 2.83 -21.50 -3.65
N GLU A 87 1.71 -21.87 -4.28
CA GLU A 87 1.70 -22.54 -5.59
C GLU A 87 2.18 -21.63 -6.74
N GLN A 88 2.27 -20.32 -6.51
CA GLN A 88 2.71 -19.34 -7.51
C GLN A 88 4.25 -19.18 -7.55
N PHE A 89 4.97 -19.75 -6.58
CA PHE A 89 6.43 -19.70 -6.55
C PHE A 89 7.05 -20.82 -7.41
N PRO A 90 8.31 -20.68 -7.86
CA PRO A 90 9.09 -21.78 -8.42
C PRO A 90 9.13 -23.00 -7.52
N ALA A 91 9.22 -24.20 -8.11
CA ALA A 91 9.19 -25.47 -7.39
C ALA A 91 10.28 -25.58 -6.30
N ASP A 92 11.46 -24.98 -6.52
CA ASP A 92 12.53 -24.97 -5.54
C ASP A 92 12.16 -24.19 -4.27
N TYR A 93 11.54 -23.01 -4.42
CA TYR A 93 11.08 -22.21 -3.28
C TYR A 93 9.90 -22.87 -2.58
N GLN A 94 9.00 -23.50 -3.34
CA GLN A 94 7.93 -24.31 -2.74
C GLN A 94 8.49 -25.46 -1.90
N ARG A 95 9.51 -26.16 -2.41
CA ARG A 95 10.17 -27.25 -1.67
C ARG A 95 10.77 -26.75 -0.37
N GLU A 96 11.54 -25.66 -0.41
CA GLU A 96 12.17 -25.07 0.77
C GLU A 96 11.13 -24.67 1.83
N VAL A 97 10.09 -23.93 1.42
CA VAL A 97 9.01 -23.53 2.34
C VAL A 97 8.32 -24.75 2.94
N ASN A 98 8.00 -25.76 2.12
CA ASN A 98 7.36 -26.99 2.61
C ASN A 98 8.27 -27.78 3.56
N GLU A 99 9.57 -27.86 3.28
CA GLU A 99 10.54 -28.53 4.15
C GLU A 99 10.57 -27.88 5.54
N VAL A 100 10.66 -26.55 5.60
CA VAL A 100 10.62 -25.80 6.87
C VAL A 100 9.29 -26.05 7.60
N LEU A 101 8.17 -26.00 6.88
CA LEU A 101 6.85 -26.26 7.45
C LEU A 101 6.72 -27.70 7.97
N ASP A 102 7.29 -28.67 7.28
CA ASP A 102 7.21 -30.07 7.66
C ASP A 102 8.11 -30.40 8.85
N VAL A 103 9.31 -29.82 8.93
CA VAL A 103 10.16 -29.89 10.14
C VAL A 103 9.42 -29.28 11.33
N PHE A 104 8.75 -28.14 11.13
CA PHE A 104 7.96 -27.50 12.18
C PHE A 104 6.80 -28.38 12.64
N LYS A 105 6.06 -29.00 11.72
CA LYS A 105 4.98 -29.93 12.06
C LYS A 105 5.50 -31.17 12.79
N ALA A 106 6.63 -31.73 12.34
CA ALA A 106 7.23 -32.92 12.94
C ALA A 106 7.72 -32.67 14.37
N ARG A 107 8.24 -31.46 14.65
CA ARG A 107 8.75 -31.07 15.97
C ARG A 107 7.75 -30.24 16.78
N LYS A 108 6.49 -30.18 16.36
CA LYS A 108 5.45 -29.34 16.97
C LYS A 108 5.34 -29.57 18.48
N ASP A 109 5.33 -30.82 18.92
CA ASP A 109 5.13 -31.14 20.33
C ASP A 109 6.33 -30.71 21.20
N GLU A 110 7.55 -30.83 20.68
CA GLU A 110 8.77 -30.32 21.31
C GLU A 110 8.74 -28.79 21.41
N ILE A 111 8.33 -28.11 20.33
CA ILE A 111 8.23 -26.65 20.28
C ILE A 111 7.16 -26.16 21.27
N ILE A 112 6.00 -26.82 21.35
CA ILE A 112 4.94 -26.47 22.31
C ILE A 112 5.42 -26.71 23.75
N ALA A 113 6.11 -27.83 24.01
CA ALA A 113 6.64 -28.11 25.34
C ALA A 113 7.69 -27.06 25.78
N ASP A 114 8.56 -26.61 24.88
CA ASP A 114 9.50 -25.53 25.15
C ASP A 114 8.79 -24.18 25.37
N ILE A 115 7.73 -23.90 24.60
CA ILE A 115 6.88 -22.72 24.80
C ILE A 115 6.23 -22.77 26.19
N ASP A 116 5.63 -23.89 26.59
CA ASP A 116 4.95 -24.04 27.87
C ASP A 116 5.95 -23.99 29.05
N ALA A 117 7.17 -24.50 28.86
CA ALA A 117 8.23 -24.41 29.87
C ALA A 117 8.70 -22.96 30.10
N ASN A 118 8.79 -22.17 29.03
CA ASN A 118 9.24 -20.78 29.09
C ASN A 118 8.12 -19.79 29.44
N PHE A 119 6.86 -20.11 29.10
CA PHE A 119 5.68 -19.33 29.46
C PHE A 119 4.96 -19.94 30.67
N GLY A 120 5.34 -19.47 31.87
CA GLY A 120 4.65 -19.84 33.11
C GLY A 120 3.12 -19.65 33.04
N THR A 121 2.39 -20.53 33.72
CA THR A 121 0.92 -20.66 33.66
C THR A 121 0.18 -19.32 33.72
N GLY A 122 -0.60 -19.03 32.68
CA GLY A 122 -1.60 -17.95 32.66
C GLY A 122 -1.18 -16.65 31.94
N ARG A 123 0.03 -16.55 31.38
CA ARG A 123 0.44 -15.37 30.58
C ARG A 123 0.28 -15.62 29.08
N ARG A 124 -0.40 -14.70 28.39
CA ARG A 124 -0.35 -14.64 26.92
C ARG A 124 1.06 -14.23 26.49
N GLY A 125 1.73 -15.10 25.77
CA GLY A 125 3.02 -14.86 25.14
C GLY A 125 2.89 -14.47 23.69
N MET A 126 3.80 -13.63 23.20
CA MET A 126 4.01 -13.43 21.77
C MET A 126 5.37 -14.05 21.43
N TYR A 127 5.38 -14.99 20.48
CA TYR A 127 6.60 -15.60 19.99
C TYR A 127 6.99 -14.96 18.67
N VAL A 128 8.26 -14.59 18.53
CA VAL A 128 8.81 -13.96 17.32
C VAL A 128 9.89 -14.88 16.79
N TYR A 129 9.72 -15.37 15.57
CA TYR A 129 10.75 -16.12 14.87
C TYR A 129 11.70 -15.14 14.18
N GLN A 130 13.01 -15.30 14.44
CA GLN A 130 14.03 -14.61 13.69
C GLN A 130 14.38 -15.45 12.46
N TRP A 131 13.97 -14.96 11.29
CA TRP A 131 14.33 -15.57 10.01
C TRP A 131 15.70 -15.04 9.58
N TYR A 132 16.69 -15.94 9.53
CA TYR A 132 18.00 -15.68 8.94
C TYR A 132 17.92 -16.16 7.49
N GLY A 133 17.44 -15.28 6.61
CA GLY A 133 17.39 -15.54 5.18
C GLY A 133 18.75 -15.84 4.59
#